data_AF-A0AB39Y1W0-F1
#
_entry.id   AF-A0AB39Y1W0-F1
#
_cell.length_a   1.000
_cell.length_b   1.000
_cell.length_c   1.000
_cell.angle_alpha   90.00
_cell.angle_beta   90.00
_cell.angle_gamma   90.00
#
_symmetry.space_group_name_H-M   'P 1'
#
loop_
_entity.id
_entity.type
_entity.pdbx_description
1 polymer ?
#
loop_
_entity_poly.entity_id
_entity_poly.type
_entity_poly.pdbx_seq_one_letter_code
_entity_poly.pdbx_strand_id
1 'polypeptide(L)' 'MHEAVPRPFEDVPHALLHKRVRDIASGVEGELMAVVREDVSDTPAREHWVKLAYVRGPSGREISTAVADIEAV' A
#
# COMPACT_ATOMS: atom_id res chain seq x y z
N MET A 1 0.43 19.57 -20.13
CA MET A 1 0.28 18.14 -19.76
C MET A 1 1.19 17.94 -18.56
N HIS A 2 0.67 17.66 -17.37
CA HIS A 2 1.53 17.30 -16.24
C HIS A 2 2.04 15.90 -16.54
N GLU A 3 3.26 15.79 -17.04
CA GLU A 3 3.96 14.52 -17.07
C GLU A 3 4.20 14.14 -15.61
N ALA A 4 3.42 13.17 -15.11
CA ALA A 4 3.64 12.63 -13.79
C ALA A 4 5.01 11.97 -13.82
N VAL A 5 6.01 12.63 -13.23
CA VAL A 5 7.32 12.00 -13.00
C VAL A 5 7.04 10.71 -12.23
N PRO A 6 7.37 9.53 -12.77
CA PRO A 6 7.12 8.28 -12.07
C PRO A 6 7.86 8.33 -10.73
N ARG A 7 7.10 8.28 -9.64
CA ARG A 7 7.66 8.30 -8.31
C ARG A 7 8.32 6.95 -8.04
N PRO A 8 9.54 6.93 -7.48
CA PRO A 8 10.19 5.68 -7.14
C PRO A 8 9.34 4.91 -6.12
N PHE A 9 9.18 3.62 -6.37
CA PHE A 9 8.57 2.68 -5.44
C PHE A 9 9.44 1.44 -5.32
N GLU A 10 9.41 0.83 -4.14
CA GLU A 10 10.16 -0.39 -3.83
C GLU A 10 9.24 -1.40 -3.17
N ASP A 11 9.23 -2.64 -3.67
CA ASP A 11 8.57 -3.75 -2.97
C ASP A 11 9.29 -4.04 -1.64
N VAL A 12 8.52 -4.14 -0.57
CA VAL A 12 9.01 -4.37 0.79
C VAL A 12 8.48 -5.71 1.30
N PRO A 13 9.33 -6.57 1.89
CA PRO A 13 8.86 -7.82 2.49
C PRO A 13 7.89 -7.55 3.64
N HIS A 14 6.84 -8.38 3.73
CA HIS A 14 5.87 -8.32 4.82
C HIS A 14 5.43 -9.73 5.24
N ALA A 15 5.29 -9.96 6.54
CA ALA A 15 4.95 -11.27 7.09
C ALA A 15 3.54 -11.76 6.67
N LEU A 16 2.65 -10.82 6.34
CA LEU A 16 1.28 -11.11 5.91
C LEU A 16 1.10 -11.17 4.39
N LEU A 17 2.18 -11.11 3.60
CA LEU A 17 2.08 -11.15 2.14
C LEU A 17 1.42 -12.47 1.69
N HIS A 18 0.47 -12.37 0.76
CA HIS A 18 -0.40 -13.46 0.28
C HIS A 18 -1.26 -14.11 1.36
N LYS A 19 -1.49 -13.42 2.49
CA LYS A 19 -2.41 -13.86 3.55
C LYS A 19 -3.66 -12.99 3.57
N ARG A 20 -4.70 -13.53 4.19
CA ARG A 20 -5.93 -12.78 4.47
C ARG A 20 -5.62 -11.70 5.51
N VAL A 21 -6.05 -10.48 5.20
CA VAL A 21 -5.91 -9.31 6.06
C VAL A 21 -7.23 -8.53 6.08
N ARG A 22 -7.42 -7.74 7.12
CA ARG A 22 -8.50 -6.77 7.23
C ARG A 22 -7.92 -5.37 7.25
N ASP A 23 -8.44 -4.50 6.39
CA ASP A 23 -8.21 -3.06 6.51
C ASP A 23 -9.05 -2.52 7.67
N ILE A 24 -8.41 -1.98 8.70
CA ILE A 24 -9.03 -1.50 9.93
C ILE A 24 -9.95 -0.30 9.63
N ALA A 25 -9.54 0.58 8.72
CA ALA A 25 -10.27 1.81 8.43
C ALA A 25 -11.59 1.56 7.69
N SER A 26 -11.58 0.67 6.69
CA SER A 26 -12.79 0.32 5.92
C SER A 26 -13.55 -0.90 6.46
N GLY A 27 -12.90 -1.71 7.31
CA GLY A 27 -13.39 -3.00 7.76
C GLY A 27 -13.37 -4.11 6.70
N VAL A 28 -12.88 -3.83 5.48
CA VAL A 28 -12.88 -4.76 4.36
C VAL A 28 -11.79 -5.81 4.53
N GLU A 29 -12.16 -7.08 4.34
CA GLU A 29 -11.22 -8.19 4.28
C GLU A 29 -10.77 -8.46 2.83
N GLY A 30 -9.50 -8.81 2.68
CA GLY A 30 -8.86 -9.07 1.39
C GLY A 30 -7.51 -9.76 1.55
N GLU A 31 -6.80 -9.97 0.44
CA GLU A 31 -5.49 -10.63 0.44
C GLU A 31 -4.45 -9.56 0.26
N LEU A 32 -3.42 -9.57 1.10
CA LEU A 32 -2.31 -8.66 0.92
C LEU A 32 -1.50 -9.10 -0.30
N MET A 33 -1.59 -8.36 -1.39
CA MET A 33 -0.92 -8.68 -2.65
C MET A 33 0.50 -8.12 -2.72
N ALA A 34 0.71 -6.93 -2.15
CA ALA A 34 2.00 -6.25 -2.15
C ALA A 34 2.08 -5.26 -0.98
N VAL A 35 3.31 -5.00 -0.54
CA VAL A 35 3.63 -3.85 0.29
C VAL A 35 4.72 -3.07 -0.41
N VAL A 36 4.49 -1.79 -0.65
CA VAL A 36 5.46 -0.92 -1.31
C VAL A 36 5.85 0.24 -0.41
N ARG A 37 7.09 0.68 -0.54
CA ARG A 37 7.54 1.97 -0.05
C ARG A 37 7.52 2.95 -1.22
N GLU A 38 6.69 3.98 -1.13
CA GLU A 38 6.52 4.98 -2.18
C GLU A 38 7.07 6.33 -1.71
N ASP A 39 7.81 7.00 -2.60
CA ASP A 39 8.18 8.40 -2.42
C ASP A 39 6.97 9.27 -2.70
N VAL A 40 6.56 10.09 -1.72
CA VAL A 40 5.46 11.05 -1.82
C VAL A 40 5.94 12.48 -1.55
N SER A 41 7.23 12.73 -1.75
CA SER A 41 7.84 14.06 -1.57
C SER A 41 7.17 15.08 -2.48
N ASP A 42 6.79 16.22 -1.89
CA ASP A 42 6.25 17.37 -2.63
C ASP A 42 7.37 18.29 -3.13
N THR A 43 8.54 18.22 -2.51
CA THR A 43 9.73 18.99 -2.92
C THR A 43 11.01 18.16 -2.76
N PRO A 44 12.05 18.38 -3.59
CA PRO A 44 13.34 17.67 -3.46
C PRO A 44 14.07 17.94 -2.13
N ALA A 45 13.73 19.02 -1.43
CA ALA A 45 14.35 19.37 -0.15
C ALA A 45 13.76 18.62 1.05
N ARG A 46 12.64 17.90 0.86
CA ARG A 46 11.91 17.26 1.95
C ARG A 46 11.40 15.89 1.51
N GLU A 47 12.22 14.89 1.76
CA GLU A 47 11.89 13.50 1.46
C GLU A 47 10.75 13.01 2.37
N HIS A 48 9.69 12.50 1.74
CA HIS A 48 8.56 11.87 2.43
C HIS A 48 8.31 10.51 1.80
N TRP A 49 8.40 9.47 2.62
CA TRP A 49 8.18 8.10 2.18
C TRP A 49 7.07 7.47 2.99
N VAL A 50 6.18 6.74 2.33
CA VAL A 50 5.08 6.03 2.96
C VAL A 50 5.13 4.55 2.60
N LYS A 51 4.58 3.71 3.47
CA LYS A 51 4.39 2.29 3.18
C LYS A 51 2.93 2.01 2.92
N LEU A 52 2.63 1.52 1.72
CA LEU A 52 1.28 1.19 1.29
C LEU A 52 1.13 -0.33 1.18
N ALA A 53 -0.01 -0.83 1.64
CA ALA A 53 -0.46 -2.20 1.50
C ALA A 53 -1.52 -2.25 0.39
N TYR A 54 -1.29 -3.09 -0.63
CA TYR A 54 -2.29 -3.38 -1.66
C TYR A 54 -3.07 -4.62 -1.28
N VAL A 55 -4.36 -4.45 -1.05
CA VAL A 55 -5.27 -5.50 -0.60
C VAL A 55 -6.27 -5.80 -1.71
N ARG A 56 -6.33 -7.06 -2.15
CA ARG A 56 -7.32 -7.52 -3.13
C ARG A 56 -8.57 -8.02 -2.41
N GLY A 57 -9.66 -7.26 -2.55
CA GLY A 57 -10.95 -7.60 -1.98
C GLY A 57 -11.75 -8.62 -2.81
N PRO A 58 -12.96 -9.00 -2.37
CA PRO A 58 -13.79 -10.02 -3.02
C PRO A 58 -14.20 -9.70 -4.46
N SER A 59 -14.25 -8.41 -4.82
CA SER A 59 -14.54 -7.97 -6.20
C SER A 59 -13.38 -8.19 -7.16
N GLY A 60 -12.22 -8.65 -6.67
CA GLY A 60 -10.98 -8.75 -7.44
C GLY A 60 -10.26 -7.42 -7.63
N ARG A 61 -10.86 -6.29 -7.23
CA ARG A 61 -10.22 -4.97 -7.27
C ARG A 61 -9.26 -4.80 -6.10
N GLU A 62 -8.09 -4.27 -6.39
CA GLU A 62 -7.12 -3.89 -5.38
C GLU A 62 -7.43 -2.49 -4.83
N ILE A 63 -7.30 -2.37 -3.51
CA ILE A 63 -7.34 -1.11 -2.78
C ILE A 63 -5.98 -0.93 -2.09
N SER A 64 -5.52 0.32 -1.97
CA SER A 64 -4.33 0.65 -1.19
C SER A 64 -4.74 1.25 0.15
N THR A 65 -4.09 0.83 1.23
CA THR A 65 -4.20 1.43 2.57
C THR A 65 -2.82 1.55 3.22
N ALA A 66 -2.70 2.18 4.38
CA ALA A 66 -1.44 2.21 5.11
C ALA A 66 -1.11 0.80 5.62
N VAL A 67 0.17 0.41 5.59
CA VAL A 67 0.59 -0.88 6.17
C VAL A 67 0.25 -0.99 7.67
N ALA A 68 0.20 0.14 8.37
CA ALA A 68 -0.20 0.18 9.77
C ALA A 68 -1.71 -0.08 9.99
N ASP A 69 -2.52 0.04 8.94
CA ASP A 69 -3.98 -0.10 9.00
C ASP A 69 -4.45 -1.50 8.57
N ILE A 70 -3.54 -2.46 8.40
CA ILE A 70 -3.90 -3.86 8.13
C ILE A 70 -3.63 -4.76 9.34
N GLU A 71 -4.54 -5.69 9.58
CA GLU A 71 -4.38 -6.75 10.57
C GLU A 71 -4.58 -8.13 9.94
N ALA A 72 -3.99 -9.16 10.55
CA ALA A 72 -4.28 -10.53 10.19
C ALA A 72 -5.72 -10.88 10.60
N VAL A 73 -6.39 -11.67 9.76
CA VAL A 73 -7.71 -12.27 10.07
C VAL A 73 -7.51 -13.63 10.74
#